data_AF-A0A7X7PN30-F1
#
_entry.id   AF-A0A7X7PN30-F1
#
_cell.length_a   1.000
_cell.length_b   1.000
_cell.length_c   1.000
_cell.angle_alpha   90.00
_cell.angle_beta   90.00
_cell.angle_gamma   90.00
#
_symmetry.space_group_name_H-M   'P 1'
#
loop_
_entity.id
_entity.type
_entity.pdbx_description
1 polymer ?
#
loop_
_entity_poly.entity_id
_entity_poly.type
_entity_poly.pdbx_seq_one_letter_code
_entity_poly.pdbx_strand_id
1 'polypeptide(L)'
;MMRADSTEQNRIVTISATERQTPPTWAVKQRFLIDLMDRAAEAFVAHYTRPDGTLIWRREWPGMDGSDDGYESFVTFPLFYLLGGGEHVHALARREWNAVTWQFTGYGQVHREFDAYYDWMHHGESYAYLYYLALADPTHY
;
A
#
# COMPACT_ATOMS: atom_id res chain seq x y z
N MET A 1 -38.60 -28.38 25.61
CA MET A 1 -37.40 -27.53 25.63
C MET A 1 -37.21 -26.99 24.22
N MET A 2 -37.32 -25.66 24.08
CA MET A 2 -37.54 -24.94 22.82
C MET A 2 -36.27 -24.96 21.95
N ARG A 3 -36.39 -25.34 20.67
CA ARG A 3 -35.32 -25.18 19.69
C ARG A 3 -35.22 -23.70 19.36
N ALA A 4 -34.05 -23.10 19.57
CA ALA A 4 -33.75 -21.78 19.07
C ALA A 4 -33.72 -21.85 17.53
N ASP A 5 -34.57 -21.06 16.90
CA ASP A 5 -34.66 -20.89 15.46
C ASP A 5 -33.50 -20.01 15.00
N SER A 6 -32.41 -20.63 14.52
CA SER A 6 -31.19 -19.93 14.11
C SER A 6 -31.18 -19.70 12.59
N THR A 7 -32.16 -18.95 12.10
CA THR A 7 -32.22 -18.50 10.70
C THR A 7 -32.23 -16.98 10.58
N GLU A 8 -31.33 -16.29 11.30
CA GLU A 8 -30.90 -14.96 10.85
C GLU A 8 -29.92 -15.12 9.69
N GLN A 9 -30.48 -15.34 8.50
CA GLN A 9 -29.73 -15.25 7.26
C GLN A 9 -29.20 -13.82 7.11
N ASN A 10 -27.87 -13.71 7.06
CA ASN A 10 -27.14 -12.47 6.83
C ASN A 10 -27.68 -11.77 5.57
N ARG A 11 -28.60 -10.82 5.75
CA ARG A 11 -29.31 -10.19 4.63
C ARG A 11 -28.35 -9.21 3.97
N ILE A 12 -27.84 -9.56 2.80
CA ILE A 12 -27.00 -8.65 2.01
C ILE A 12 -27.79 -7.38 1.72
N VAL A 13 -27.28 -6.24 2.20
CA VAL A 13 -27.89 -4.93 1.95
C VAL A 13 -27.82 -4.65 0.46
N THR A 14 -28.98 -4.44 -0.16
CA THR A 14 -29.07 -4.05 -1.57
C THR A 14 -29.18 -2.53 -1.65
N ILE A 15 -28.21 -1.90 -2.30
CA ILE A 15 -28.23 -0.48 -2.65
C ILE A 15 -28.61 -0.39 -4.14
N SER A 16 -29.56 0.47 -4.49
CA SER A 16 -29.98 0.68 -5.88
C SER A 16 -29.96 2.16 -6.23
N ALA A 17 -29.51 2.48 -7.44
CA ALA A 17 -29.55 3.84 -7.99
C ALA A 17 -30.77 3.96 -8.91
N THR A 18 -31.66 4.91 -8.62
CA THR A 18 -32.90 5.12 -9.36
C THR A 18 -32.81 6.24 -10.39
N GLU A 19 -31.81 7.12 -10.27
CA GLU A 19 -31.66 8.34 -11.07
C GLU A 19 -30.20 8.62 -11.42
N ARG A 20 -29.98 9.31 -12.54
CA ARG A 20 -28.68 9.87 -12.90
C ARG A 20 -28.60 11.30 -12.40
N GLN A 21 -27.44 11.67 -11.85
CA GLN A 21 -27.15 13.01 -11.39
C GLN A 21 -25.86 13.50 -12.04
N THR A 22 -25.75 14.81 -12.30
CA THR A 22 -24.49 15.42 -12.73
C THR A 22 -23.50 15.33 -11.56
N PRO A 23 -22.29 14.78 -11.77
CA PRO A 23 -21.31 14.67 -10.68
C PRO A 23 -20.97 16.06 -10.12
N PRO A 24 -20.85 16.20 -8.79
CA PRO A 24 -20.44 17.45 -8.19
C PRO A 24 -19.00 17.79 -8.61
N THR A 25 -18.67 19.08 -8.69
CA THR A 25 -17.37 19.57 -9.14
C THR A 25 -16.18 18.95 -8.41
N TRP A 26 -16.31 18.66 -7.11
CA TRP A 26 -15.24 18.04 -6.34
C TRP A 26 -14.91 16.63 -6.83
N ALA A 27 -15.90 15.84 -7.26
CA ALA A 27 -15.71 14.46 -7.72
C ALA A 27 -14.96 14.44 -9.06
N VAL A 28 -15.29 15.37 -9.96
CA VAL A 28 -14.58 15.55 -11.23
C VAL A 28 -13.12 15.95 -10.98
N LYS A 29 -12.87 16.88 -10.05
CA LYS A 29 -11.50 17.29 -9.69
C LYS A 29 -10.71 16.16 -9.03
N GLN A 30 -11.36 15.34 -8.19
CA GLN A 30 -10.71 14.18 -7.58
C GLN A 30 -10.28 13.17 -8.64
N ARG A 31 -11.10 12.89 -9.65
CA ARG A 31 -10.71 12.03 -10.77
C ARG A 31 -9.52 12.59 -11.54
N PHE A 32 -9.50 13.90 -11.81
CA PHE A 32 -8.34 14.54 -12.45
C PHE A 32 -7.06 14.41 -11.60
N LEU A 33 -7.17 14.57 -10.28
CA LEU A 33 -6.04 14.40 -9.37
C LEU A 33 -5.53 12.96 -9.38
N ILE A 34 -6.43 11.97 -9.32
CA ILE A 34 -6.07 10.55 -9.43
C ILE A 34 -5.34 10.31 -10.74
N ASP A 35 -5.90 10.72 -11.88
CA ASP A 35 -5.29 10.51 -13.20
C ASP A 35 -3.91 11.20 -13.34
N LEU A 36 -3.69 12.31 -12.62
CA LEU A 36 -2.38 12.97 -12.57
C LEU A 36 -1.37 12.19 -11.72
N MET A 37 -1.78 11.78 -10.52
CA MET A 37 -0.94 10.98 -9.62
C MET A 37 -0.56 9.63 -10.24
N ASP A 38 -1.50 9.00 -10.94
CA ASP A 38 -1.34 7.69 -11.58
C ASP A 38 -0.23 7.69 -12.64
N ARG A 39 -0.11 8.79 -13.39
CA ARG A 39 0.99 9.02 -14.35
C ARG A 39 2.29 9.43 -13.66
N ALA A 40 2.20 10.15 -12.55
CA ALA A 40 3.38 10.61 -11.82
C ALA A 40 4.07 9.48 -11.04
N ALA A 41 3.34 8.44 -10.64
CA ALA A 41 3.85 7.32 -9.85
C ALA A 41 5.05 6.61 -10.52
N GLU A 42 4.96 6.33 -11.82
CA GLU A 42 6.07 5.70 -12.55
C GLU A 42 7.32 6.60 -12.60
N ALA A 43 7.13 7.89 -12.87
CA ALA A 43 8.23 8.85 -12.91
C ALA A 43 8.88 9.02 -11.52
N PHE A 44 8.07 9.00 -10.45
CA PHE A 44 8.55 9.03 -9.08
C PHE A 44 9.41 7.80 -8.77
N VAL A 45 8.90 6.58 -9.00
CA VAL A 45 9.66 5.36 -8.75
C VAL A 45 10.94 5.31 -9.58
N ALA A 46 10.85 5.65 -10.88
CA ALA A 46 12.02 5.66 -11.77
C ALA A 46 13.10 6.69 -11.35
N HIS A 47 12.72 7.76 -10.67
CA HIS A 47 13.66 8.77 -10.19
C HIS A 47 14.41 8.33 -8.93
N TYR A 48 13.74 7.60 -8.02
CA TYR A 48 14.29 7.25 -6.70
C TYR A 48 14.79 5.81 -6.58
N THR A 49 14.55 4.96 -7.60
CA THR A 49 14.92 3.55 -7.58
C THR A 49 15.84 3.18 -8.74
N ARG A 50 16.63 2.13 -8.55
CA ARG A 50 17.42 1.50 -9.60
C ARG A 50 16.53 0.55 -10.44
N PRO A 51 17.02 0.07 -11.61
CA PRO A 51 16.31 -0.91 -12.41
C PRO A 51 15.93 -2.21 -11.67
N ASP A 52 16.67 -2.59 -10.63
CA ASP A 52 16.36 -3.74 -9.76
C ASP A 52 15.34 -3.45 -8.64
N GLY A 53 14.98 -2.17 -8.44
CA GLY A 53 14.00 -1.70 -7.46
C GLY A 53 14.63 -1.16 -6.18
N THR A 54 15.94 -1.38 -5.98
CA THR A 54 16.60 -0.83 -4.80
C THR A 54 16.58 0.70 -4.83
N LEU A 55 16.35 1.31 -3.68
CA LEU A 55 16.41 2.76 -3.52
C LEU A 55 17.80 3.29 -3.89
N ILE A 56 17.84 4.38 -4.64
CA ILE A 56 19.05 5.18 -4.87
C ILE A 56 19.39 5.91 -3.57
N TRP A 57 20.02 5.16 -2.66
CA TRP A 57 20.29 5.56 -1.28
C TRP A 57 21.77 5.35 -0.93
N ARG A 58 22.09 5.47 0.37
CA ARG A 58 23.36 5.09 1.01
C ARG A 58 23.80 3.68 0.61
N ARG A 59 25.09 3.40 0.81
CA ARG A 59 25.68 2.06 0.57
C ARG A 59 25.75 1.21 1.84
N GLU A 60 25.76 1.84 2.99
CA GLU A 60 25.91 1.23 4.31
C GLU A 60 24.97 1.95 5.29
N TRP A 61 24.53 1.22 6.31
CA TRP A 61 23.58 1.74 7.30
C TRP A 61 24.29 2.15 8.60
N PRO A 62 24.24 3.44 8.99
CA PRO A 62 25.07 3.96 10.05
C PRO A 62 24.44 3.87 11.46
N GLY A 63 23.23 3.33 11.60
CA GLY A 63 22.46 3.48 12.84
C GLY A 63 21.43 2.39 13.13
N MET A 64 20.56 2.69 14.09
CA MET A 64 19.44 1.85 14.54
C MET A 64 18.11 2.18 13.87
N ASP A 65 17.98 3.42 13.44
CA ASP A 65 16.71 4.07 13.18
C ASP A 65 16.59 4.32 11.67
N GLY A 66 15.36 4.30 11.16
CA GLY A 66 14.96 4.72 9.81
C GLY A 66 14.76 3.57 8.82
N SER A 67 14.63 2.33 9.29
CA SER A 67 14.35 1.20 8.39
C SER A 67 12.96 1.28 7.76
N ASP A 68 12.03 1.88 8.49
CA ASP A 68 10.68 2.22 8.11
C ASP A 68 10.59 3.23 6.96
N ASP A 69 11.45 4.25 6.93
CA ASP A 69 11.48 5.28 5.87
C ASP A 69 11.46 4.68 4.45
N GLY A 70 12.15 3.53 4.27
CA GLY A 70 12.17 2.81 3.00
C GLY A 70 10.78 2.30 2.59
N TYR A 71 10.02 1.76 3.54
CA TYR A 71 8.65 1.29 3.32
C TYR A 71 7.67 2.47 3.20
N GLU A 72 7.82 3.50 4.03
CA GLU A 72 6.97 4.70 4.00
C GLU A 72 6.98 5.41 2.65
N SER A 73 8.10 5.34 1.93
CA SER A 73 8.25 5.91 0.59
C SER A 73 7.19 5.43 -0.40
N PHE A 74 6.58 4.25 -0.17
CA PHE A 74 5.61 3.64 -1.06
C PHE A 74 4.32 3.16 -0.37
N VAL A 75 4.18 3.37 0.96
CA VAL A 75 3.04 2.91 1.78
C VAL A 75 1.68 3.29 1.20
N THR A 76 1.58 4.45 0.54
CA THR A 76 0.33 4.96 -0.01
C THR A 76 -0.09 4.33 -1.34
N PHE A 77 0.79 3.58 -2.01
CA PHE A 77 0.52 3.07 -3.37
C PHE A 77 -0.62 2.04 -3.42
N PRO A 78 -0.71 1.03 -2.52
CA PRO A 78 -1.83 0.10 -2.55
C PRO A 78 -3.16 0.78 -2.16
N LEU A 79 -3.09 1.73 -1.22
CA LEU A 79 -4.25 2.55 -0.85
C LEU A 79 -4.72 3.42 -2.04
N PHE A 80 -3.79 3.99 -2.79
CA PHE A 80 -4.11 4.77 -3.98
C PHE A 80 -4.78 3.91 -5.07
N TYR A 81 -4.28 2.70 -5.29
CA TYR A 81 -4.92 1.71 -6.16
C TYR A 81 -6.38 1.43 -5.75
N LEU A 82 -6.63 1.17 -4.45
CA LEU A 82 -7.98 0.97 -3.92
C LEU A 82 -8.93 2.16 -4.16
N LEU A 83 -8.39 3.38 -4.19
CA LEU A 83 -9.15 4.61 -4.44
C LEU A 83 -9.37 4.90 -5.95
N GLY A 84 -8.90 4.02 -6.82
CA GLY A 84 -9.10 4.08 -8.27
C GLY A 84 -7.88 4.53 -9.07
N GLY A 85 -6.68 4.39 -8.49
CA GLY A 85 -5.42 4.37 -9.22
C GLY A 85 -5.25 3.08 -10.05
N GLY A 86 -4.27 3.08 -10.95
CA GLY A 86 -4.05 2.00 -11.90
C GLY A 86 -3.40 0.76 -11.29
N GLU A 87 -3.68 -0.39 -11.91
CA GLU A 87 -3.08 -1.70 -11.60
C GLU A 87 -1.54 -1.67 -11.60
N HIS A 88 -0.93 -0.85 -12.46
CA HIS A 88 0.53 -0.70 -12.52
C HIS A 88 1.09 -0.08 -11.24
N VAL A 89 0.37 0.84 -10.58
CA VAL A 89 0.81 1.41 -9.29
C VAL A 89 0.79 0.35 -8.20
N HIS A 90 -0.20 -0.56 -8.22
CA HIS A 90 -0.21 -1.70 -7.31
C HIS A 90 0.95 -2.68 -7.59
N ALA A 91 1.27 -2.91 -8.86
CA ALA A 91 2.44 -3.71 -9.24
C ALA A 91 3.75 -3.07 -8.77
N LEU A 92 3.89 -1.74 -8.91
CA LEU A 92 5.01 -0.98 -8.34
C LEU A 92 5.07 -1.16 -6.83
N ALA A 93 3.94 -1.02 -6.12
CA ALA A 93 3.89 -1.19 -4.68
C ALA A 93 4.44 -2.56 -4.23
N ARG A 94 4.08 -3.66 -4.90
CA ARG A 94 4.62 -4.99 -4.58
C ARG A 94 6.11 -5.11 -4.90
N ARG A 95 6.55 -4.55 -6.02
CA ARG A 95 7.96 -4.52 -6.40
C ARG A 95 8.78 -3.80 -5.35
N GLU A 96 8.36 -2.62 -4.94
CA GLU A 96 9.10 -1.79 -3.98
C GLU A 96 9.10 -2.39 -2.58
N TRP A 97 8.00 -2.99 -2.13
CA TRP A 97 7.99 -3.76 -0.88
C TRP A 97 9.11 -4.81 -0.88
N ASN A 98 9.19 -5.64 -1.92
CA ASN A 98 10.21 -6.68 -2.03
C ASN A 98 11.62 -6.10 -2.13
N ALA A 99 11.80 -5.01 -2.88
CA ALA A 99 13.11 -4.40 -3.08
C ALA A 99 13.64 -3.72 -1.81
N VAL A 100 12.77 -3.02 -1.07
CA VAL A 100 13.09 -2.43 0.24
C VAL A 100 13.44 -3.53 1.24
N THR A 101 12.58 -4.56 1.37
CA THR A 101 12.86 -5.70 2.26
C THR A 101 14.22 -6.34 1.95
N TRP A 102 14.53 -6.54 0.66
CA TRP A 102 15.82 -7.09 0.23
C TRP A 102 16.99 -6.17 0.57
N GLN A 103 16.90 -4.89 0.24
CA GLN A 103 17.96 -3.92 0.46
C GLN A 103 18.25 -3.73 1.96
N PHE A 104 17.21 -3.63 2.78
CA PHE A 104 17.33 -3.44 4.22
C PHE A 104 17.71 -4.72 4.97
N THR A 105 17.44 -5.91 4.39
CA THR A 105 18.09 -7.16 4.84
C THR A 105 19.60 -7.08 4.63
N GLY A 106 20.05 -6.53 3.50
CA GLY A 106 21.48 -6.30 3.23
C GLY A 106 22.14 -5.32 4.21
N TYR A 107 21.39 -4.35 4.73
CA TYR A 107 21.83 -3.45 5.80
C TYR A 107 21.76 -4.06 7.21
N GLY A 108 21.23 -5.28 7.35
CA GLY A 108 21.00 -5.92 8.64
C GLY A 108 19.89 -5.27 9.46
N GLN A 109 19.08 -4.39 8.86
CA GLN A 109 17.92 -3.78 9.53
C GLN A 109 16.71 -4.68 9.51
N VAL A 110 16.58 -5.52 8.48
CA VAL A 110 15.51 -6.51 8.37
C VAL A 110 16.09 -7.91 8.58
N HIS A 111 15.42 -8.69 9.42
CA HIS A 111 15.75 -10.08 9.70
C HIS A 111 14.50 -10.95 9.57
N ARG A 112 14.55 -11.93 8.66
CA ARG A 112 13.41 -12.82 8.35
C ARG A 112 12.12 -12.04 8.03
N GLU A 113 12.25 -10.99 7.21
CA GLU A 113 11.15 -10.11 6.76
C GLU A 113 10.54 -9.21 7.84
N PHE A 114 11.14 -9.13 9.03
CA PHE A 114 10.74 -8.20 10.08
C PHE A 114 11.88 -7.25 10.41
N ASP A 115 11.55 -6.03 10.84
CA ASP A 115 12.55 -5.12 11.41
C ASP A 115 13.23 -5.79 12.61
N ALA A 116 14.56 -5.81 12.58
CA ALA A 116 15.40 -6.59 13.49
C ALA A 116 15.53 -5.91 14.85
N TYR A 117 15.62 -4.58 14.87
CA TYR A 117 15.64 -3.77 16.09
C TYR A 117 15.30 -2.31 15.76
N TYR A 118 14.27 -1.77 16.41
CA TYR A 118 13.91 -0.35 16.48
C TYR A 118 12.68 -0.23 17.42
N ASP A 119 12.09 0.95 17.61
CA ASP A 119 10.89 1.05 18.46
C ASP A 119 9.62 0.60 17.75
N TRP A 120 8.64 0.15 18.56
CA TRP A 120 7.42 -0.47 18.06
C TRP A 120 6.51 0.45 17.25
N MET A 121 6.61 1.77 17.43
CA MET A 121 5.75 2.73 16.75
C MET A 121 6.13 2.77 15.26
N HIS A 122 7.40 2.98 14.96
CA HIS A 122 7.91 3.04 13.58
C HIS A 122 7.84 1.69 12.85
N HIS A 123 8.02 0.56 13.55
CA HIS A 123 7.70 -0.75 12.97
C HIS A 123 6.24 -0.80 12.47
N GLY A 124 5.32 -0.19 13.23
CA GLY A 124 3.91 -0.12 12.88
C GLY A 124 3.64 0.69 11.62
N GLU A 125 4.44 1.71 11.34
CA GLU A 125 4.34 2.54 10.12
C GLU A 125 4.68 1.71 8.88
N SER A 126 5.75 0.90 8.92
CA SER A 126 6.05 -0.10 7.89
C SER A 126 4.93 -1.11 7.69
N TYR A 127 4.33 -1.62 8.77
CA TYR A 127 3.27 -2.64 8.68
C TYR A 127 1.96 -2.12 8.10
N ALA A 128 1.69 -0.81 8.15
CA ALA A 128 0.56 -0.22 7.45
C ALA A 128 0.61 -0.53 5.95
N TYR A 129 1.81 -0.59 5.37
CA TYR A 129 2.00 -0.97 3.97
C TYR A 129 1.57 -2.41 3.72
N LEU A 130 1.99 -3.36 4.56
CA LEU A 130 1.54 -4.76 4.45
C LEU A 130 0.02 -4.88 4.54
N TYR A 131 -0.62 -4.15 5.46
CA TYR A 131 -2.07 -4.15 5.59
C TYR A 131 -2.76 -3.60 4.34
N TYR A 132 -2.22 -2.56 3.72
CA TYR A 132 -2.77 -2.02 2.48
C TYR A 132 -2.56 -2.94 1.28
N LEU A 133 -1.44 -3.67 1.19
CA LEU A 133 -1.23 -4.69 0.17
C LEU A 133 -2.29 -5.80 0.28
N ALA A 134 -2.49 -6.34 1.49
CA ALA A 134 -3.51 -7.36 1.74
C ALA A 134 -4.94 -6.86 1.50
N LEU A 135 -5.22 -5.60 1.83
CA LEU A 135 -6.53 -4.98 1.55
C LEU A 135 -6.76 -4.78 0.04
N ALA A 136 -5.72 -4.41 -0.69
CA ALA A 136 -5.76 -4.14 -2.13
C ALA A 136 -5.97 -5.41 -2.97
N ASP A 137 -5.35 -6.52 -2.60
CA ASP A 137 -5.55 -7.82 -3.22
C ASP A 137 -5.40 -8.95 -2.19
N PRO A 138 -6.52 -9.44 -1.63
CA PRO A 138 -6.48 -10.47 -0.60
C PRO A 138 -6.11 -11.86 -1.14
N THR A 139 -5.98 -12.02 -2.47
CA THR A 139 -5.64 -13.30 -3.11
C THR A 139 -4.14 -13.43 -3.44
N HIS A 140 -3.40 -12.33 -3.36
CA HIS A 140 -1.95 -12.29 -3.54
C HIS A 140 -1.29 -11.74 -2.27
N TYR A 141 -1.20 -12.59 -1.24
CA TYR A 141 -0.43 -12.39 -0.01
C TYR A 141 0.97 -12.98 -0.10
#